data_AF-A0A8K0CLE9-F1
#
_entry.id   AF-A0A8K0CLE9-F1
#
_cell.length_a   1.000
_cell.length_b   1.000
_cell.length_c   1.000
_cell.angle_alpha   90.00
_cell.angle_beta   90.00
_cell.angle_gamma   90.00
#
_symmetry.space_group_name_H-M   'P 1'
#
loop_
_entity.id
_entity.type
_entity.pdbx_description
1 polymer ?
#
loop_
_entity_poly.entity_id
_entity_poly.type
_entity_poly.pdbx_seq_one_letter_code
_entity_poly.pdbx_strand_id
1 'polypeptide(L)'
;AQQFKIKSLLSVLKRFPVLNQFVTAQKLDDEWRAHAMLDFAQHGLELHGDNIDAEYYWGKVFRLKNGAGQYLFPNIKIRMSLLLILPFSNASVERKFSVLKNLKTENRNRLNTDTVVPLMATRKGIKKVGDSVKFNPSKNIFIVVPELLTITTAHLKSFSPV
;
A
#
# COMPACT_ATOMS: atom_id res chain seq x y z
N ALA A 1 20.09 -29.77 18.72
CA ALA A 1 20.41 -28.46 18.10
C ALA A 1 20.02 -28.51 16.63
N GLN A 2 18.95 -27.82 16.22
CA GLN A 2 18.61 -27.68 14.80
C GLN A 2 19.70 -26.84 14.13
N GLN A 3 20.47 -27.46 13.23
CA GLN A 3 21.40 -26.72 12.38
C GLN A 3 20.58 -25.93 11.36
N PHE A 4 20.37 -24.63 11.62
CA PHE A 4 19.76 -23.73 10.64
C PHE A 4 20.70 -23.62 9.44
N LYS A 5 20.40 -24.35 8.37
CA LYS A 5 21.14 -24.25 7.11
C LYS A 5 20.82 -22.91 6.47
N ILE A 6 21.67 -21.90 6.70
CA ILE A 6 21.53 -20.57 6.10
C ILE A 6 21.52 -20.74 4.58
N LYS A 7 20.37 -20.48 3.96
CA LYS A 7 20.24 -20.51 2.50
C LYS A 7 20.90 -19.27 1.93
N SER A 8 21.70 -19.47 0.89
CA SER A 8 22.39 -18.38 0.20
C SER A 8 21.43 -17.50 -0.59
N LEU A 9 21.64 -16.19 -0.51
CA LEU A 9 20.89 -15.19 -1.26
C LEU A 9 21.26 -15.19 -2.76
N LEU A 10 22.34 -15.89 -3.15
CA LEU A 10 22.76 -16.08 -4.54
C LEU A 10 21.68 -16.70 -5.43
N SER A 11 20.85 -17.58 -4.87
CA SER A 11 19.74 -18.21 -5.59
C SER A 11 18.72 -17.19 -6.11
N VAL A 12 18.46 -16.13 -5.34
CA VAL A 12 17.59 -15.02 -5.73
C VAL A 12 18.26 -14.16 -6.79
N LEU A 13 19.57 -13.89 -6.65
CA LEU A 13 20.33 -13.13 -7.64
C LEU A 13 20.36 -13.81 -9.01
N LYS A 14 20.41 -15.14 -9.06
CA LYS A 14 20.29 -15.90 -10.32
C LYS A 14 18.97 -15.64 -11.04
N ARG A 15 17.88 -15.43 -10.29
CA ARG A 15 16.55 -15.17 -10.85
C ARG A 15 16.39 -13.73 -11.35
N PHE A 16 17.18 -12.80 -10.81
CA PHE A 16 17.13 -11.39 -11.18
C PHE A 16 18.53 -10.88 -11.56
N PRO A 17 19.04 -11.22 -12.76
CA PRO A 17 20.41 -10.90 -13.17
C PRO A 17 20.69 -9.39 -13.26
N VAL A 18 19.65 -8.58 -13.49
CA VAL A 18 19.71 -7.10 -13.44
C VAL A 18 20.27 -6.60 -12.11
N LEU A 19 20.05 -7.36 -11.04
CA LEU A 19 20.65 -7.04 -9.76
C LEU A 19 22.16 -6.98 -9.90
N ASN A 20 22.85 -7.98 -10.46
CA ASN A 20 24.32 -8.11 -10.43
C ASN A 20 25.13 -6.88 -10.86
N GLN A 21 24.54 -5.93 -11.61
CA GLN A 21 25.14 -4.65 -11.97
C GLN A 21 25.45 -3.72 -10.78
N PHE A 22 24.70 -3.81 -9.69
CA PHE A 22 24.79 -2.84 -8.58
C PHE A 22 25.66 -3.27 -7.39
N VAL A 23 25.95 -4.57 -7.24
CA VAL A 23 26.65 -5.15 -6.07
C VAL A 23 27.27 -6.48 -6.47
N THR A 24 28.49 -6.75 -5.97
CA THR A 24 29.17 -8.04 -6.06
C THR A 24 28.42 -9.13 -5.28
N ALA A 25 28.03 -10.20 -5.97
CA ALA A 25 27.24 -11.30 -5.42
C ALA A 25 27.86 -11.94 -4.17
N GLN A 26 29.19 -12.03 -4.12
CA GLN A 26 29.93 -12.57 -2.98
C GLN A 26 29.80 -11.68 -1.73
N LYS A 27 30.05 -10.37 -1.85
CA LYS A 27 29.91 -9.42 -0.73
C LYS A 27 28.51 -9.42 -0.15
N LEU A 28 27.49 -9.60 -0.99
CA LEU A 28 26.12 -9.73 -0.54
C LEU A 28 25.89 -11.00 0.29
N ASP A 29 26.41 -12.15 -0.16
CA ASP A 29 26.25 -13.40 0.57
C ASP A 29 27.02 -13.39 1.89
N ASP A 30 28.17 -12.74 1.93
CA ASP A 30 28.96 -12.53 3.14
C ASP A 30 28.19 -11.67 4.16
N GLU A 31 27.65 -10.53 3.73
CA GLU A 31 26.77 -9.69 4.57
C GLU A 31 25.54 -10.48 5.03
N TRP A 32 24.94 -11.30 4.16
CA TRP A 32 23.74 -12.08 4.48
C TRP A 32 24.00 -13.11 5.58
N ARG A 33 25.15 -13.78 5.53
CA ARG A 33 25.59 -14.69 6.59
C ARG A 33 25.92 -13.95 7.88
N ALA A 34 26.59 -12.80 7.78
CA ALA A 34 26.88 -11.95 8.94
C ALA A 34 25.61 -11.46 9.63
N HIS A 35 24.60 -11.06 8.86
CA HIS A 35 23.28 -10.71 9.37
C HIS A 35 22.59 -11.91 10.05
N ALA A 36 22.68 -13.11 9.47
CA ALA A 36 22.09 -14.31 10.06
C ALA A 36 22.76 -14.74 11.39
N MET A 37 24.01 -14.30 11.62
CA MET A 37 24.76 -14.52 12.86
C MET A 37 24.60 -13.37 13.87
N LEU A 38 23.87 -12.31 13.52
CA LEU A 38 23.69 -11.15 14.37
C LEU A 38 22.86 -11.52 15.60
N ASP A 39 23.28 -11.02 16.76
CA ASP A 39 22.46 -11.09 17.97
C ASP A 39 21.30 -10.09 17.86
N PHE A 40 20.10 -10.61 17.56
CA PHE A 40 18.90 -9.79 17.40
C PHE A 40 18.49 -9.05 18.68
N ALA A 41 18.82 -9.60 19.86
CA ALA A 41 18.48 -9.01 21.15
C ALA A 41 19.30 -7.73 21.40
N GLN A 42 20.62 -7.82 21.17
CA GLN A 42 21.54 -6.69 21.36
C GLN A 42 21.24 -5.50 20.45
N HIS A 43 20.70 -5.76 19.26
CA HIS A 43 20.40 -4.73 18.29
C HIS A 43 18.95 -4.22 18.34
N GLY A 44 18.16 -4.64 19.35
CA GLY A 44 16.75 -4.24 19.46
C GLY A 44 15.92 -4.66 18.25
N LEU A 45 16.32 -5.76 17.60
CA LEU A 45 15.61 -6.41 16.50
C LEU A 45 14.63 -7.46 17.02
N GLU A 46 14.37 -7.47 18.34
CA GLU A 46 13.44 -8.40 18.94
C GLU A 46 12.02 -8.15 18.43
N LEU A 47 11.56 -9.14 17.70
CA LEU A 47 10.30 -9.17 17.00
C LEU A 47 9.19 -9.59 17.96
N HIS A 48 8.72 -8.64 18.77
CA HIS A 48 7.61 -8.88 19.70
C HIS A 48 6.26 -8.55 19.04
N GLY A 49 5.49 -9.59 18.70
CA GLY A 49 4.09 -9.49 18.27
C GLY A 49 3.75 -10.25 16.99
N ASP A 50 2.49 -10.65 16.83
CA ASP A 50 2.00 -11.50 15.71
C ASP A 50 1.92 -10.80 14.35
N ASN A 51 2.37 -9.54 14.22
CA ASN A 51 2.12 -8.72 13.04
C ASN A 51 3.33 -7.86 12.65
N ILE A 52 4.48 -8.49 12.52
CA ILE A 52 5.71 -7.81 12.10
C ILE A 52 5.71 -7.70 10.58
N ASP A 53 5.64 -6.47 10.11
CA ASP A 53 5.83 -6.16 8.70
C ASP A 53 7.30 -6.35 8.31
N ALA A 54 7.53 -7.05 7.20
CA ALA A 54 8.85 -7.22 6.62
C ALA A 54 9.50 -5.86 6.33
N GLU A 55 8.71 -4.85 5.95
CA GLU A 55 9.19 -3.48 5.74
C GLU A 55 9.76 -2.87 7.04
N TYR A 56 9.07 -3.09 8.16
CA TYR A 56 9.49 -2.56 9.47
C TYR A 56 10.80 -3.20 9.92
N TYR A 57 10.92 -4.53 9.79
CA TYR A 57 12.14 -5.26 10.14
C TYR A 57 13.34 -4.81 9.31
N TRP A 58 13.22 -4.86 7.98
CA TRP A 58 14.30 -4.47 7.08
C TRP A 58 14.65 -2.99 7.24
N GLY A 59 13.67 -2.13 7.53
CA GLY A 59 13.89 -0.73 7.88
C GLY A 59 14.79 -0.53 9.10
N LYS A 60 14.72 -1.41 10.11
CA LYS A 60 15.63 -1.38 11.27
C LYS A 60 17.03 -1.86 10.91
N VAL A 61 17.12 -3.00 10.20
CA VAL A 61 18.41 -3.56 9.75
C VAL A 61 19.20 -2.57 8.90
N PHE A 62 18.54 -1.85 8.00
CA PHE A 62 19.19 -0.85 7.13
C PHE A 62 19.71 0.39 7.88
N ARG A 63 19.28 0.60 9.12
CA ARG A 63 19.70 1.73 9.97
C ARG A 63 20.81 1.36 10.94
N LEU A 64 21.17 0.08 11.05
CA LEU A 64 22.27 -0.37 11.88
C LEU A 64 23.59 0.23 11.39
N LYS A 65 24.33 0.80 12.33
CA LYS A 65 25.63 1.40 12.10
C LYS A 65 26.66 0.79 13.04
N ASN A 66 27.90 0.68 12.58
CA ASN A 66 29.03 0.29 13.42
C ASN A 66 29.50 1.48 14.30
N GLY A 67 30.45 1.23 15.20
CA GLY A 67 31.06 2.27 16.04
C GLY A 67 31.74 3.41 15.28
N ALA A 68 32.07 3.20 13.99
CA ALA A 68 32.60 4.23 13.10
C ALA A 68 31.50 5.00 12.33
N GLY A 69 30.22 4.77 12.63
CA GLY A 69 29.08 5.45 12.01
C GLY A 69 28.72 4.98 10.58
N GLN A 70 29.38 3.93 10.08
CA GLN A 70 29.11 3.34 8.77
C GLN A 70 28.01 2.28 8.86
N TYR A 71 27.21 2.14 7.80
CA TYR A 71 26.15 1.13 7.75
C TYR A 71 26.72 -0.29 7.81
N LEU A 72 26.09 -1.15 8.61
CA LEU A 72 26.54 -2.53 8.82
C LEU A 72 26.36 -3.40 7.57
N PHE A 73 25.27 -3.18 6.82
CA PHE A 73 24.89 -3.98 5.65
C PHE A 73 24.50 -3.10 4.44
N PRO A 74 25.45 -2.38 3.82
CA PRO A 74 25.17 -1.50 2.69
C PRO A 74 24.70 -2.26 1.44
N ASN A 75 25.22 -3.47 1.20
CA ASN A 75 24.88 -4.24 0.01
C ASN A 75 23.51 -4.92 0.15
N ILE A 76 23.19 -5.46 1.34
CA ILE A 76 21.84 -5.99 1.62
C ILE A 76 20.79 -4.89 1.47
N LYS A 77 21.06 -3.68 1.96
CA LYS A 77 20.11 -2.55 1.88
C LYS A 77 19.61 -2.32 0.46
N ILE A 78 20.52 -2.23 -0.50
CA ILE A 78 20.16 -1.98 -1.91
C ILE A 78 19.30 -3.12 -2.46
N ARG A 79 19.68 -4.37 -2.18
CA ARG A 79 19.03 -5.58 -2.72
C ARG A 79 17.67 -5.86 -2.12
N MET A 80 17.59 -5.84 -0.80
CA MET A 80 16.33 -6.08 -0.10
C MET A 80 15.35 -4.94 -0.33
N SER A 81 15.80 -3.69 -0.45
CA SER A 81 14.91 -2.59 -0.87
C SER A 81 14.31 -2.84 -2.24
N LEU A 82 15.11 -3.30 -3.22
CA LEU A 82 14.55 -3.64 -4.54
C LEU A 82 13.58 -4.81 -4.46
N LEU A 83 13.92 -5.86 -3.72
CA LEU A 83 13.05 -7.02 -3.54
C LEU A 83 11.71 -6.65 -2.89
N LEU A 84 11.71 -5.76 -1.91
CA LEU A 84 10.51 -5.33 -1.19
C LEU A 84 9.57 -4.46 -2.04
N ILE A 85 10.10 -3.70 -3.00
CA ILE A 85 9.26 -2.90 -3.91
C ILE A 85 8.73 -3.69 -5.10
N LEU A 86 9.27 -4.89 -5.37
CA LEU A 86 8.79 -5.71 -6.48
C LEU A 86 7.35 -6.14 -6.18
N PRO A 87 6.39 -5.82 -7.07
CA PRO A 87 5.01 -6.24 -6.88
C PRO A 87 4.97 -7.77 -6.92
N PHE A 88 4.75 -8.39 -5.76
CA PHE A 88 4.79 -9.84 -5.59
C PHE A 88 3.65 -10.57 -6.32
N SER A 89 2.60 -9.88 -6.75
CA SER A 89 1.45 -10.52 -7.39
C SER A 89 0.66 -9.60 -8.32
N ASN A 90 0.21 -10.18 -9.44
CA ASN A 90 -0.79 -9.60 -10.34
C ASN A 90 -2.05 -9.16 -9.59
N ALA A 91 -2.40 -9.80 -8.47
CA ALA A 91 -3.56 -9.44 -7.65
C ALA A 91 -3.54 -7.98 -7.15
N SER A 92 -2.36 -7.40 -6.89
CA SER A 92 -2.23 -5.99 -6.49
C SER A 92 -2.56 -5.04 -7.65
N VAL A 93 -2.18 -5.44 -8.85
CA VAL A 93 -2.48 -4.71 -10.09
C VAL A 93 -3.95 -4.90 -10.47
N GLU A 94 -4.49 -6.11 -10.36
CA GLU A 94 -5.92 -6.42 -10.54
C GLU A 94 -6.80 -5.65 -9.56
N ARG A 95 -6.37 -5.47 -8.31
CA ARG A 95 -7.07 -4.61 -7.35
C ARG A 95 -7.12 -3.16 -7.82
N LYS A 96 -6.04 -2.64 -8.41
CA LYS A 96 -6.02 -1.29 -9.01
C LYS A 96 -6.93 -1.22 -10.24
N PHE A 97 -6.90 -2.23 -11.10
CA PHE A 97 -7.78 -2.32 -12.27
C PHE A 97 -9.26 -2.46 -11.90
N SER A 98 -9.59 -3.18 -10.83
CA SER A 98 -10.96 -3.25 -10.30
C SER A 98 -11.45 -1.88 -9.79
N VAL A 99 -10.59 -1.14 -9.08
CA VAL A 99 -10.90 0.25 -8.68
C VAL A 99 -11.08 1.14 -9.92
N LEU A 100 -10.22 1.00 -10.93
CA LEU A 100 -10.35 1.73 -12.19
C LEU A 100 -11.67 1.40 -12.92
N LYS A 101 -12.03 0.12 -12.99
CA LYS A 101 -13.29 -0.36 -13.58
C LYS A 101 -14.51 0.18 -12.85
N ASN A 102 -14.44 0.32 -11.53
CA ASN A 102 -15.50 0.96 -10.75
C ASN A 102 -15.59 2.48 -10.95
N LEU A 103 -14.49 3.15 -11.31
CA LEU A 103 -14.51 4.58 -11.65
C LEU A 103 -14.99 4.82 -13.08
N LYS A 104 -14.54 3.97 -14.01
CA LYS A 104 -15.00 3.90 -15.40
C LYS A 104 -16.11 2.85 -15.51
N THR A 105 -17.28 3.14 -14.95
CA THR A 105 -18.49 2.34 -15.23
C THR A 105 -18.92 2.52 -16.68
N GLU A 106 -19.74 1.62 -17.21
CA GLU A 106 -20.20 1.66 -18.62
C GLU A 106 -20.86 3.02 -18.97
N ASN A 107 -21.59 3.63 -18.03
CA ASN A 107 -22.18 4.97 -18.21
C ASN A 107 -21.19 6.14 -18.03
N ARG A 108 -20.00 5.92 -17.46
CA ARG A 108 -18.95 6.94 -17.20
C ARG A 108 -17.62 6.58 -17.90
N ASN A 109 -17.69 6.10 -19.13
CA ASN A 109 -16.52 5.60 -19.87
C ASN A 109 -15.62 6.71 -20.48
N ARG A 110 -16.13 7.93 -20.71
CA ARG A 110 -15.36 9.06 -21.29
C ARG A 110 -14.61 9.91 -20.24
N LEU A 111 -14.04 9.28 -19.23
CA LEU A 111 -13.14 9.98 -18.30
C LEU A 111 -11.73 10.03 -18.90
N ASN A 112 -11.24 11.24 -19.16
CA ASN A 112 -9.85 11.47 -19.54
C ASN A 112 -8.93 10.97 -18.40
N THR A 113 -7.74 10.48 -18.75
CA THR A 113 -6.72 10.03 -17.79
C THR A 113 -6.40 11.11 -16.76
N ASP A 114 -6.40 12.37 -17.18
CA ASP A 114 -6.16 13.54 -16.33
C ASP A 114 -7.23 13.73 -15.26
N THR A 115 -8.44 13.19 -15.45
CA THR A 115 -9.52 13.20 -14.46
C THR A 115 -9.48 11.94 -13.59
N VAL A 116 -9.07 10.80 -14.14
CA VAL A 116 -9.03 9.51 -13.42
C VAL A 116 -7.95 9.50 -12.34
N VAL A 117 -6.76 10.04 -12.63
CA VAL A 117 -5.65 10.10 -11.69
C VAL A 117 -6.00 10.87 -10.40
N PRO A 118 -6.50 12.12 -10.46
CA PRO A 118 -6.88 12.85 -9.25
C PRO A 118 -8.05 12.18 -8.52
N LEU A 119 -9.03 11.59 -9.23
CA LEU A 119 -10.11 10.84 -8.58
C LEU A 119 -9.60 9.64 -7.78
N MET A 120 -8.63 8.89 -8.31
CA MET A 120 -7.99 7.80 -7.58
C MET A 120 -7.20 8.30 -6.38
N ALA A 121 -6.47 9.42 -6.53
CA ALA A 121 -5.69 10.03 -5.45
C ALA A 121 -6.60 10.52 -4.32
N THR A 122 -7.66 11.25 -4.64
CA THR A 122 -8.67 11.73 -3.69
C THR A 122 -9.34 10.57 -2.95
N ARG A 123 -9.76 9.52 -3.66
CA ARG A 123 -10.34 8.31 -3.03
C ARG A 123 -9.38 7.65 -2.05
N LYS A 124 -8.08 7.58 -2.38
CA LYS A 124 -7.05 7.02 -1.49
C LYS A 124 -6.79 7.93 -0.29
N GLY A 125 -6.86 9.25 -0.48
CA GLY A 125 -6.70 10.26 0.57
C GLY A 125 -7.83 10.22 1.60
N ILE A 126 -9.08 10.16 1.15
CA ILE A 126 -10.26 10.09 2.04
C ILE A 126 -10.18 8.88 2.96
N LYS A 127 -9.80 7.71 2.43
CA LYS A 127 -9.59 6.49 3.24
C LYS A 127 -8.54 6.62 4.36
N LYS A 128 -7.59 7.55 4.26
CA LYS A 128 -6.57 7.77 5.31
C LYS A 128 -7.05 8.68 6.44
N VAL A 129 -7.98 9.59 6.17
CA VAL A 129 -8.45 10.62 7.12
C VAL A 129 -9.67 10.14 7.91
N GLY A 130 -10.44 9.22 7.35
CA GLY A 130 -11.66 8.67 7.93
C GLY A 130 -12.58 8.30 6.77
N ASP A 131 -13.07 7.06 6.75
CA ASP A 131 -13.88 6.58 5.63
C ASP A 131 -15.18 7.39 5.53
N SER A 132 -15.81 7.39 4.36
CA SER A 132 -17.12 8.02 4.20
C SER A 132 -18.11 7.41 5.21
N VAL A 133 -18.68 8.27 6.05
CA VAL A 133 -19.72 7.86 7.01
C VAL A 133 -20.84 7.23 6.20
N LYS A 134 -21.24 6.00 6.54
CA LYS A 134 -22.45 5.39 5.96
C LYS A 134 -23.61 6.30 6.33
N PHE A 135 -24.05 7.14 5.40
CA PHE A 135 -25.21 7.96 5.58
C PHE A 135 -26.43 7.04 5.65
N ASN A 136 -26.92 6.82 6.86
CA ASN A 136 -28.14 6.09 7.11
C ASN A 136 -29.24 7.13 7.38
N PRO A 137 -30.05 7.51 6.38
CA PRO A 137 -31.04 8.57 6.54
C PRO A 137 -31.96 8.20 7.70
N SER A 138 -32.03 9.08 8.70
CA SER A 138 -32.98 8.94 9.81
C SER A 138 -34.40 9.05 9.25
N LYS A 139 -35.35 8.27 9.79
CA LYS A 139 -36.77 8.29 9.36
C LYS A 139 -37.38 9.71 9.34
N ASN A 140 -36.81 10.64 10.12
CA ASN A 140 -37.22 12.04 10.18
C ASN A 140 -36.93 12.84 8.90
N ILE A 141 -35.99 12.43 8.04
CA ILE A 141 -35.75 13.10 6.74
C ILE A 141 -36.95 12.96 5.80
N PHE A 142 -37.70 11.85 5.88
CA PHE A 142 -38.92 11.65 5.09
C PHE A 142 -40.07 12.58 5.50
N ILE A 143 -40.01 13.16 6.70
CA ILE A 143 -41.08 14.01 7.25
C ILE A 143 -40.95 15.47 6.79
N VAL A 144 -39.78 15.88 6.27
CA VAL A 144 -39.54 17.27 5.81
C VAL A 144 -39.87 17.44 4.31
N VAL A 145 -39.88 16.36 3.53
CA VAL A 145 -40.23 16.39 2.09
C VAL A 145 -41.72 16.69 1.79
N PRO A 146 -42.72 16.36 2.63
CA PRO A 146 -44.12 16.66 2.36
C PRO A 146 -44.41 18.16 2.22
N GLU A 147 -43.75 19.04 2.99
CA GLU A 147 -43.98 20.50 2.89
C GLU A 147 -43.53 21.05 1.53
N LEU A 148 -42.41 20.57 0.97
CA LEU A 148 -41.93 21.02 -0.35
C LEU A 148 -42.74 20.44 -1.52
N LEU A 149 -43.30 19.23 -1.37
CA LEU A 149 -44.24 18.65 -2.35
C LEU A 149 -45.61 19.34 -2.33
N THR A 150 -46.02 19.87 -1.19
CA THR A 150 -47.30 20.59 -1.07
C THR A 150 -47.22 21.98 -1.70
N ILE A 151 -46.09 22.69 -1.53
CA ILE A 151 -45.88 24.01 -2.14
C ILE A 151 -45.84 23.93 -3.68
N THR A 152 -45.20 22.89 -4.23
CA THR A 152 -45.10 22.71 -5.70
C THR A 152 -46.43 22.27 -6.35
N THR A 153 -47.25 21.49 -5.64
CA THR A 153 -48.59 21.09 -6.13
C THR A 153 -49.65 22.18 -5.95
N ALA A 154 -49.54 23.04 -4.94
CA ALA A 154 -50.41 24.21 -4.78
C ALA A 154 -50.18 25.26 -5.89
N HIS A 155 -48.93 25.45 -6.32
CA HIS A 155 -48.61 26.46 -7.34
C HIS A 155 -49.03 26.04 -8.76
N LEU A 156 -49.16 24.73 -9.04
CA LEU A 156 -49.61 24.21 -10.33
C LEU A 156 -51.15 24.21 -10.49
N LYS A 157 -51.93 24.24 -9.40
CA LYS A 157 -53.40 24.36 -9.47
C LYS A 157 -53.90 25.80 -9.65
N SER A 158 -53.07 26.81 -9.40
CA SER A 158 -53.42 28.22 -9.63
C SER A 158 -53.13 28.70 -11.07
N PHE A 159 -52.60 27.84 -11.94
CA PHE A 159 -52.38 28.10 -13.37
C PHE A 159 -53.20 27.11 -14.22
N SER A 160 -54.53 27.14 -14.07
CA SER A 160 -55.43 26.65 -15.12
C SER A 160 -56.04 27.89 -15.80
N PRO A 161 -55.69 28.20 -17.05
CA PRO A 161 -56.42 29.22 -17.80
C PRO A 161 -57.81 28.69 -18.15
N VAL A 162 -58.78 29.61 -18.12
CA VAL A 162 -60.10 29.51 -18.75
C VAL A 162 -59.94 29.25 -20.24
#